data_AF-A0A534NM78-F1
#
_entry.id   AF-A0A534NM78-F1
#
_cell.length_a   1.000
_cell.length_b   1.000
_cell.length_c   1.000
_cell.angle_alpha   90.00
_cell.angle_beta   90.00
_cell.angle_gamma   90.00
#
_symmetry.space_group_name_H-M   'P 1'
#
loop_
_entity.id
_entity.type
_entity.pdbx_description
1 polymer ?
#
loop_
_entity_poly.entity_id
_entity_poly.type
_entity_poly.pdbx_seq_one_letter_code
_entity_poly.pdbx_strand_id
1 'polypeptide(L)'
;MPRFAAIVICLAAAACKKAPPAQPRFCDQDLSGLWLNSSDRHFAYRFREDAGLIQGDYVQRADDGGLTPPSEPITFDLRRASDAISGVMRGSGETPGGKICPLEFETRVSDCKPDALQVVVEMSANIGEDCRRQPAEDGGLAARDLREFRFERAP
;
A
#
# COMPACT_ATOMS: atom_id res chain seq x y z
N MET A 1 -24.02 47.67 -57.59
CA MET A 1 -24.98 47.43 -56.50
C MET A 1 -26.06 46.48 -57.01
N PRO A 2 -26.64 45.60 -56.18
CA PRO A 2 -25.99 44.81 -55.13
C PRO A 2 -25.12 43.73 -55.86
N ARG A 3 -25.10 42.39 -55.64
CA ARG A 3 -25.14 41.54 -54.43
C ARG A 3 -24.23 40.31 -54.69
N PHE A 4 -23.96 39.52 -53.66
CA PHE A 4 -23.41 38.16 -53.72
C PHE A 4 -24.27 37.24 -52.84
N ALA A 5 -24.36 35.94 -53.16
CA ALA A 5 -24.90 34.92 -52.27
C ALA A 5 -24.17 33.59 -52.51
N ALA A 6 -23.01 33.42 -51.87
CA ALA A 6 -22.26 32.17 -51.90
C ALA A 6 -22.91 31.15 -50.96
N ILE A 7 -23.21 29.95 -51.45
CA ILE A 7 -23.68 28.84 -50.62
C ILE A 7 -22.45 28.20 -49.96
N VAL A 8 -22.27 28.47 -48.67
CA VAL A 8 -21.24 27.84 -47.84
C VAL A 8 -21.76 26.48 -47.37
N ILE A 9 -21.18 25.40 -47.90
CA ILE A 9 -21.46 24.04 -47.44
C ILE A 9 -20.73 23.83 -46.11
N CYS A 10 -21.47 23.77 -45.01
CA CYS A 10 -20.91 23.45 -43.70
C CYS A 10 -20.46 21.98 -43.65
N LEU A 11 -19.14 21.76 -43.77
CA LEU A 11 -18.51 20.49 -43.45
C LEU A 11 -18.70 20.20 -41.95
N ALA A 12 -19.60 19.27 -41.64
CA ALA A 12 -19.78 18.73 -40.31
C ALA A 12 -18.56 17.85 -39.94
N ALA A 13 -17.49 18.50 -39.49
CA ALA A 13 -16.35 17.80 -38.91
C ALA A 13 -16.81 17.08 -37.64
N ALA A 14 -16.97 15.76 -37.74
CA ALA A 14 -17.17 14.88 -36.59
C ALA A 14 -15.91 14.92 -35.72
N ALA A 15 -15.86 15.90 -34.81
CA ALA A 15 -14.78 16.05 -33.85
C ALA A 15 -14.83 14.87 -32.87
N CYS A 16 -14.11 13.80 -33.19
CA CYS A 16 -13.80 12.73 -32.26
C CYS A 16 -13.11 13.36 -31.03
N LYS A 17 -13.90 13.59 -29.98
CA LYS A 17 -13.38 13.93 -28.66
C LYS A 17 -12.50 12.77 -28.22
N LYS A 18 -11.18 12.89 -28.41
CA LYS A 18 -10.22 12.05 -27.71
C LYS A 18 -10.59 12.10 -26.24
N ALA A 19 -10.79 10.93 -25.64
CA ALA A 19 -10.92 10.84 -24.19
C ALA A 19 -9.72 11.57 -23.55
N PRO A 20 -9.91 12.29 -22.43
CA PRO A 20 -8.79 12.84 -21.69
C PRO A 20 -7.76 11.74 -21.43
N PRO A 21 -6.45 12.03 -21.52
CA PRO A 21 -5.44 11.05 -21.13
C PRO A 21 -5.72 10.58 -19.70
N ALA A 22 -5.60 9.27 -19.46
CA ALA A 22 -5.78 8.72 -18.12
C ALA A 22 -4.86 9.46 -17.14
N GLN A 23 -5.42 9.92 -16.02
CA GLN A 23 -4.59 10.55 -14.99
C GLN A 23 -3.60 9.51 -14.44
N PRO A 24 -2.34 9.89 -14.18
CA PRO A 24 -1.37 8.99 -13.57
C PRO A 24 -1.92 8.54 -12.21
N ARG A 25 -2.01 7.23 -12.00
CA ARG A 25 -2.40 6.65 -10.71
C ARG A 25 -1.24 6.80 -9.74
N PHE A 26 -1.54 6.85 -8.46
CA PHE A 26 -0.50 6.71 -7.45
C PHE A 26 0.18 5.32 -7.61
N CYS A 27 1.50 5.34 -7.79
CA CYS A 27 2.36 4.14 -7.84
C CYS A 27 1.99 3.11 -8.92
N ASP A 28 1.90 3.49 -10.20
CA ASP A 28 1.37 2.64 -11.29
C ASP A 28 2.14 1.34 -11.64
N GLN A 29 3.30 1.10 -11.02
CA GLN A 29 4.05 -0.16 -11.15
C GLN A 29 3.37 -1.36 -10.47
N ASP A 30 3.66 -2.56 -10.98
CA ASP A 30 3.37 -3.84 -10.30
C ASP A 30 4.25 -3.99 -9.06
N LEU A 31 3.62 -4.20 -7.89
CA LEU A 31 4.34 -4.38 -6.63
C LEU A 31 4.73 -5.83 -6.33
N SER A 32 4.37 -6.77 -7.19
CA SER A 32 4.77 -8.18 -7.09
C SER A 32 6.30 -8.34 -7.04
N GLY A 33 6.76 -9.33 -6.28
CA GLY A 33 8.17 -9.68 -6.14
C GLY A 33 8.67 -9.62 -4.69
N LEU A 34 9.99 -9.60 -4.53
CA LEU A 34 10.65 -9.50 -3.24
C LEU A 34 11.17 -8.08 -3.01
N TRP A 35 10.89 -7.53 -1.84
CA TRP A 35 11.35 -6.23 -1.38
C TRP A 35 12.15 -6.42 -0.09
N LEU A 36 13.24 -5.70 0.07
CA LEU A 36 14.13 -5.74 1.23
C LEU A 36 14.01 -4.44 2.01
N ASN A 37 14.03 -4.47 3.33
CA ASN A 37 14.15 -3.24 4.12
C ASN A 37 15.52 -2.59 3.84
N SER A 38 15.55 -1.29 3.54
CA SER A 38 16.79 -0.59 3.19
C SER A 38 17.78 -0.51 4.35
N SER A 39 17.27 -0.51 5.59
CA SER A 39 18.07 -0.38 6.81
C SER A 39 18.64 -1.72 7.29
N ASP A 40 17.95 -2.82 7.00
CA ASP A 40 18.42 -4.17 7.29
C ASP A 40 17.84 -5.20 6.29
N ARG A 41 18.69 -5.73 5.43
CA ARG A 41 18.31 -6.64 4.34
C ARG A 41 17.94 -8.06 4.80
N HIS A 42 18.07 -8.37 6.09
CA HIS A 42 17.50 -9.59 6.68
C HIS A 42 15.98 -9.54 6.78
N PHE A 43 15.37 -8.34 6.75
CA PHE A 43 13.92 -8.18 6.68
C PHE A 43 13.48 -8.06 5.22
N ALA A 44 12.68 -9.01 4.77
CA ALA A 44 12.18 -9.04 3.41
C ALA A 44 10.66 -9.27 3.36
N TYR A 45 10.03 -8.75 2.32
CA TYR A 45 8.59 -8.73 2.11
C TYR A 45 8.30 -9.24 0.71
N ARG A 46 7.57 -10.35 0.59
CA ARG A 46 7.18 -10.94 -0.69
C ARG A 46 5.76 -10.54 -1.01
N PHE A 47 5.58 -9.66 -1.99
CA PHE A 47 4.27 -9.23 -2.46
C PHE A 47 3.81 -10.00 -3.70
N ARG A 48 2.50 -10.14 -3.84
CA ARG A 48 1.76 -10.62 -5.02
C ARG A 48 0.61 -9.66 -5.27
N GLU A 49 0.53 -9.09 -6.47
CA GLU A 49 -0.58 -8.23 -6.87
C GLU A 49 -1.51 -8.95 -7.85
N ASP A 50 -2.81 -8.95 -7.55
CA ASP A 50 -3.87 -9.41 -8.47
C ASP A 50 -5.08 -8.48 -8.37
N ALA A 51 -5.63 -8.06 -9.51
CA ALA A 51 -6.77 -7.15 -9.63
C ALA A 51 -6.72 -5.87 -8.73
N GLY A 52 -5.53 -5.41 -8.33
CA GLY A 52 -5.33 -4.28 -7.41
C GLY A 52 -5.46 -4.60 -5.92
N LEU A 53 -5.60 -5.88 -5.56
CA LEU A 53 -5.29 -6.42 -4.23
C LEU A 53 -3.81 -6.81 -4.21
N ILE A 54 -3.09 -6.35 -3.19
CA ILE A 54 -1.66 -6.66 -2.99
C ILE A 54 -1.54 -7.43 -1.70
N GLN A 55 -1.23 -8.72 -1.81
CA GLN A 55 -1.03 -9.62 -0.68
C GLN A 55 0.45 -9.77 -0.39
N GLY A 56 0.84 -9.78 0.88
CA GLY A 56 2.24 -9.83 1.30
C GLY A 56 2.51 -10.82 2.41
N ASP A 57 3.72 -11.37 2.39
CA ASP A 57 4.28 -12.21 3.43
C ASP A 57 5.63 -11.60 3.87
N TYR A 58 5.80 -11.32 5.17
CA TYR A 58 7.12 -11.04 5.72
C TYR A 58 7.91 -12.36 5.85
N VAL A 59 9.18 -12.31 5.48
CA VAL A 59 10.12 -13.43 5.55
C VAL A 59 11.48 -12.94 6.05
N GLN A 60 12.17 -13.78 6.82
CA GLN A 60 13.57 -13.56 7.18
C GLN A 60 14.45 -13.98 6.00
N ARG A 61 15.40 -13.14 5.63
CA ARG A 61 16.42 -13.40 4.60
C ARG A 61 17.77 -13.66 5.28
N ALA A 62 18.38 -14.81 5.02
CA ALA A 62 19.76 -15.09 5.42
C ALA A 62 20.77 -14.39 4.50
N ASP A 63 22.04 -14.29 4.91
CA ASP A 63 23.10 -13.65 4.10
C ASP A 63 23.17 -14.19 2.67
N ASP A 64 23.10 -15.53 2.53
CA ASP A 64 23.11 -16.26 1.26
C ASP A 64 21.88 -16.04 0.36
N GLY A 65 20.85 -15.35 0.89
CA GLY A 65 19.58 -15.12 0.20
C GLY A 65 18.52 -16.19 0.40
N GLY A 66 18.77 -17.20 1.24
CA GLY A 66 17.75 -18.11 1.73
C GLY A 66 16.61 -17.34 2.42
N LEU A 67 15.36 -17.77 2.20
CA LEU A 67 14.16 -17.10 2.73
C LEU A 67 13.37 -18.06 3.61
N THR A 68 13.19 -17.67 4.87
CA THR A 68 12.53 -18.47 5.90
C THR A 68 11.31 -17.71 6.44
N PRO A 69 10.11 -18.32 6.49
CA PRO A 69 8.97 -17.68 7.13
C PRO A 69 9.22 -17.54 8.65
N PRO A 70 8.70 -16.49 9.30
CA PRO A 70 8.73 -16.38 10.75
C PRO A 70 7.93 -17.51 11.42
N SER A 71 8.19 -17.76 12.71
CA SER A 71 7.39 -18.69 13.52
C SER A 71 5.93 -18.26 13.67
N GLU A 72 5.70 -16.95 13.77
CA GLU A 72 4.37 -16.33 13.74
C GLU A 72 4.21 -15.54 12.43
N PRO A 73 3.24 -15.89 11.56
CA PRO A 73 3.06 -15.20 10.29
C PRO A 73 2.75 -13.71 10.46
N ILE A 74 3.52 -12.87 9.77
CA ILE A 74 3.20 -11.46 9.55
C ILE A 74 2.85 -11.30 8.07
N THR A 75 1.62 -10.89 7.79
CA THR A 75 1.09 -10.78 6.43
C THR A 75 0.58 -9.38 6.13
N PHE A 76 0.38 -9.05 4.87
CA PHE A 76 -0.14 -7.76 4.41
C PHE A 76 -1.30 -8.00 3.46
N ASP A 77 -2.40 -7.28 3.64
CA ASP A 77 -3.45 -7.13 2.62
C ASP A 77 -3.63 -5.63 2.36
N LEU A 78 -3.06 -5.15 1.25
CA LEU A 78 -3.16 -3.77 0.79
C LEU A 78 -4.05 -3.71 -0.46
N ARG A 79 -4.68 -2.55 -0.69
CA ARG A 79 -5.53 -2.31 -1.86
C ARG A 79 -5.12 -1.03 -2.56
N ARG A 80 -5.09 -1.10 -3.88
CA ARG A 80 -4.80 0.01 -4.78
C ARG A 80 -6.07 0.82 -5.08
N ALA A 81 -6.07 2.09 -4.68
CA ALA A 81 -7.08 3.08 -5.06
C ALA A 81 -6.65 3.85 -6.33
N SER A 82 -7.26 5.02 -6.58
CA SER A 82 -6.81 5.99 -7.59
C SER A 82 -5.50 6.69 -7.19
N ASP A 83 -5.39 6.98 -5.91
CA ASP A 83 -4.56 8.02 -5.29
C ASP A 83 -3.77 7.51 -4.08
N ALA A 84 -4.00 6.26 -3.66
CA ALA A 84 -3.31 5.61 -2.55
C ALA A 84 -3.16 4.10 -2.76
N ILE A 85 -2.22 3.50 -2.01
CA ILE A 85 -2.19 2.07 -1.72
C ILE A 85 -2.21 1.93 -0.20
N SER A 86 -3.23 1.30 0.36
CA SER A 86 -3.38 1.16 1.82
C SER A 86 -4.17 -0.09 2.20
N GLY A 87 -4.05 -0.50 3.46
CA GLY A 87 -4.70 -1.67 4.02
C GLY A 87 -4.11 -2.00 5.39
N VAL A 88 -3.88 -3.29 5.64
CA VAL A 88 -3.42 -3.76 6.96
C VAL A 88 -2.21 -4.67 6.85
N MET A 89 -1.30 -4.55 7.82
CA MET A 89 -0.37 -5.61 8.22
C MET A 89 -1.02 -6.41 9.34
N ARG A 90 -1.09 -7.74 9.21
CA ARG A 90 -1.58 -8.63 10.27
C ARG A 90 -0.42 -9.28 11.00
N GLY A 91 -0.59 -9.43 12.31
CA GLY A 91 0.32 -10.15 13.18
C GLY A 91 -0.33 -10.43 14.53
N SER A 92 0.50 -10.57 15.55
CA SER A 92 0.10 -10.81 16.93
C SER A 92 0.49 -9.63 17.83
N GLY A 93 -0.10 -9.59 19.02
CA GLY A 93 0.34 -8.74 20.13
C GLY A 93 -0.07 -9.35 21.46
N GLU A 94 0.63 -8.98 22.54
CA GLU A 94 0.43 -9.53 23.88
C GLU A 94 -0.35 -8.54 24.76
N THR A 95 -1.33 -9.03 25.52
CA THR A 95 -2.04 -8.24 26.53
C THR A 95 -1.21 -8.08 27.81
N PRO A 96 -1.53 -7.14 28.70
CA PRO A 96 -0.85 -7.03 30.00
C PRO A 96 -0.87 -8.33 30.85
N GLY A 97 -1.88 -9.19 30.66
CA GLY A 97 -1.99 -10.51 31.27
C GLY A 97 -1.23 -11.65 30.56
N GLY A 98 -0.47 -11.37 29.49
CA GLY A 98 0.32 -12.35 28.74
C GLY A 98 -0.46 -13.15 27.68
N LYS A 99 -1.65 -12.68 27.28
CA LYS A 99 -2.47 -13.35 26.26
C LYS A 99 -2.10 -12.86 24.87
N ILE A 100 -1.81 -13.78 23.96
CA ILE A 100 -1.58 -13.46 22.54
C ILE A 100 -2.91 -13.23 21.81
N CYS A 101 -3.02 -12.10 21.12
CA CYS A 101 -4.18 -11.66 20.36
C CYS A 101 -3.81 -11.35 18.90
N PRO A 102 -4.65 -11.68 17.91
CA PRO A 102 -4.43 -11.28 16.52
C PRO A 102 -4.71 -9.78 16.34
N LEU A 103 -3.86 -9.08 15.59
CA LEU A 103 -3.95 -7.63 15.36
C LEU A 103 -3.82 -7.27 13.88
N GLU A 104 -4.50 -6.20 13.49
CA GLU A 104 -4.44 -5.58 12.16
C GLU A 104 -3.90 -4.15 12.28
N PHE A 105 -2.64 -3.94 11.94
CA PHE A 105 -1.95 -2.66 11.99
C PHE A 105 -2.18 -1.86 10.69
N GLU A 106 -2.47 -0.57 10.79
CA GLU A 106 -2.60 0.30 9.59
C GLU A 106 -1.32 0.26 8.75
N THR A 107 -1.44 0.12 7.43
CA THR A 107 -0.30 0.15 6.52
C THR A 107 -0.66 0.88 5.21
N ARG A 108 0.23 1.76 4.75
CA ARG A 108 0.08 2.49 3.47
C ARG A 108 1.41 2.74 2.78
N VAL A 109 1.41 2.77 1.46
CA VAL A 109 2.54 3.29 0.67
C VAL A 109 2.41 4.81 0.61
N SER A 110 3.47 5.54 0.95
CA SER A 110 3.53 7.02 0.96
C SER A 110 4.25 7.60 -0.25
N ASP A 111 5.25 6.91 -0.78
CA ASP A 111 6.02 7.27 -1.98
C ASP A 111 6.43 5.99 -2.73
N CYS A 112 6.61 6.09 -4.04
CA CYS A 112 6.79 4.95 -4.92
C CYS A 112 7.67 5.31 -6.12
N LYS A 113 8.82 4.63 -6.20
CA LYS A 113 9.86 4.77 -7.21
C LYS A 113 10.13 3.40 -7.85
N PRO A 114 10.66 3.32 -9.08
CA PRO A 114 10.74 2.04 -9.83
C PRO A 114 11.42 0.88 -9.08
N ASP A 115 12.37 1.21 -8.22
CA ASP A 115 13.18 0.29 -7.42
C ASP A 115 12.93 0.39 -5.91
N ALA A 116 12.03 1.27 -5.44
CA ALA A 116 11.84 1.50 -4.01
C ALA A 116 10.46 2.04 -3.61
N LEU A 117 9.99 1.63 -2.44
CA LEU A 117 8.76 2.12 -1.80
C LEU A 117 9.10 2.84 -0.49
N GLN A 118 8.29 3.82 -0.12
CA GLN A 118 8.18 4.26 1.26
C GLN A 118 6.84 3.75 1.80
N VAL A 119 6.88 3.06 2.93
CA VAL A 119 5.75 2.35 3.53
C VAL A 119 5.61 2.80 4.98
N VAL A 120 4.46 3.38 5.30
CA VAL A 120 4.08 3.81 6.65
C VAL A 120 3.28 2.69 7.31
N VAL A 121 3.70 2.25 8.49
CA VAL A 121 3.15 1.12 9.24
C VAL A 121 2.87 1.55 10.69
N GLU A 122 1.72 1.17 11.24
CA GLU A 122 1.45 1.22 12.69
C GLU A 122 2.27 0.14 13.41
N MET A 123 3.17 0.54 14.31
CA MET A 123 4.11 -0.37 14.96
C MET A 123 3.61 -0.97 16.27
N SER A 124 2.61 -0.35 16.90
CA SER A 124 2.07 -0.78 18.19
C SER A 124 0.62 -0.37 18.36
N ALA A 125 -0.12 -1.14 19.15
CA ALA A 125 -1.49 -0.86 19.54
C ALA A 125 -1.73 -1.32 20.98
N ASN A 126 -2.29 -0.46 21.83
CA ASN A 126 -2.69 -0.85 23.19
C ASN A 126 -3.93 -1.75 23.12
N ILE A 127 -3.85 -2.94 23.72
CA ILE A 127 -4.93 -3.94 23.67
C ILE A 127 -5.33 -4.43 25.06
N GLY A 128 -6.62 -4.73 25.22
CA GLY A 128 -7.17 -5.30 26.45
C GLY A 128 -7.25 -6.82 26.41
N GLU A 129 -7.60 -7.42 27.55
CA GLU A 129 -7.77 -8.87 27.69
C GLU A 129 -8.89 -9.45 26.79
N ASP A 130 -9.79 -8.61 26.28
CA ASP A 130 -10.80 -8.95 25.27
C ASP A 130 -10.25 -9.00 23.83
N CYS A 131 -8.94 -8.82 23.65
CA CYS A 131 -8.25 -8.66 22.36
C CYS A 131 -8.73 -7.46 21.55
N ARG A 132 -9.32 -6.43 22.18
CA ARG A 132 -9.70 -5.19 21.49
C ARG A 132 -8.72 -4.07 21.79
N ARG A 133 -8.52 -3.21 20.81
CA ARG A 133 -7.80 -1.95 20.95
C ARG A 133 -8.48 -1.09 22.02
N GLN A 134 -7.68 -0.60 22.97
CA GLN A 134 -8.16 0.34 23.97
C GLN A 134 -8.35 1.73 23.34
N PRO A 135 -9.38 2.49 23.77
CA PRO A 135 -9.52 3.89 23.39
C PRO A 135 -8.41 4.74 24.03
N ALA A 136 -8.33 6.01 23.63
CA ALA A 136 -7.58 7.02 24.35
C ALA A 136 -8.23 7.31 25.74
N GLU A 137 -7.50 7.97 26.63
CA GLU A 137 -7.97 8.31 27.99
C GLU A 137 -9.23 9.21 27.99
N ASP A 138 -9.45 9.98 26.92
CA ASP A 138 -10.63 10.81 26.69
C ASP A 138 -11.84 10.03 26.10
N GLY A 139 -11.70 8.71 25.91
CA GLY A 139 -12.67 7.85 25.24
C GLY A 139 -12.63 7.90 23.71
N GLY A 140 -11.70 8.69 23.13
CA GLY A 140 -11.49 8.81 21.69
C GLY A 140 -10.68 7.67 21.08
N LEU A 141 -10.27 7.85 19.82
CA LEU A 141 -9.37 6.92 19.14
C LEU A 141 -7.94 7.10 19.68
N ALA A 142 -7.34 6.01 20.17
CA ALA A 142 -5.93 6.00 20.54
C ALA A 142 -5.04 6.40 19.36
N ALA A 143 -4.03 7.24 19.64
CA ALA A 143 -3.03 7.64 18.65
C ALA A 143 -2.26 6.42 18.12
N ARG A 144 -1.89 6.47 16.84
CA ARG A 144 -1.16 5.40 16.13
C ARG A 144 0.34 5.71 16.16
N ASP A 145 1.17 4.77 16.61
CA ASP A 145 2.63 4.86 16.46
C ASP A 145 3.01 4.50 15.03
N LEU A 146 2.92 5.48 14.12
CA LEU A 146 3.25 5.30 12.70
C LEU A 146 4.75 5.48 12.46
N ARG A 147 5.37 4.52 11.78
CA ARG A 147 6.77 4.60 11.30
C ARG A 147 6.84 4.42 9.81
N GLU A 148 7.73 5.17 9.17
CA GLU A 148 8.00 5.07 7.74
C GLU A 148 9.26 4.24 7.51
N PHE A 149 9.15 3.24 6.64
CA PHE A 149 10.24 2.38 6.21
C PHE A 149 10.44 2.54 4.71
N ARG A 150 11.71 2.49 4.28
CA ARG A 150 12.04 2.37 2.86
C ARG A 150 12.27 0.89 2.54
N PHE A 151 11.57 0.40 1.52
CA PHE A 151 11.81 -0.92 0.95
C PHE A 151 12.47 -0.76 -0.42
N GLU A 152 13.44 -1.61 -0.73
CA GLU A 152 14.17 -1.65 -2.01
C GLU A 152 13.84 -2.97 -2.71
N ARG A 153 13.60 -2.93 -4.02
CA ARG A 153 13.32 -4.13 -4.81
C ARG A 153 14.57 -5.02 -4.80
N ALA A 154 14.41 -6.32 -4.56
CA ALA A 154 15.52 -7.26 -4.66
C ALA A 154 16.03 -7.32 -6.12
N PRO A 155 17.37 -7.42 -6.32
CA PRO A 155 17.97 -7.51 -7.64
C PRO A 155 17.72 -8.86 -8.34
#